data_AF-A0A519UG51-F1
#
_entry.id   AF-A0A519UG51-F1
#
_cell.length_a   1.000
_cell.length_b   1.000
_cell.length_c   1.000
_cell.angle_alpha   90.00
_cell.angle_beta   90.00
_cell.angle_gamma   90.00
#
_symmetry.space_group_name_H-M   'P 1'
#
loop_
_entity.id
_entity.type
_entity.pdbx_description
1 polymer ?
#
loop_
_entity_poly.entity_id
_entity_poly.type
_entity_poly.pdbx_seq_one_letter_code
_entity_poly.pdbx_strand_id
1 'polypeptide(L)'
;MNMMKYSTLLLVLAAIFSFSNCKKSQKNVEPTGAVETKDSIIVQNLSYPWEITWGPDNYIWMTERGGRISRVNPVTGVLTPLLSVADVQSTGEGGMLGLALHPAFATVPQVFVVYNYNAGAGYREKVVRYDYNGTTLVNPFTIIDNIQAANIHNGSRLLIAGDKLFITTGDAATPSLAQNISSPNGKILRFNLDGSIPADNPVANNPYWTWGHRNPQGLVFANNILYSSEHGPGDNDEINIIEKGRNYGWPNVHGPCDLPERDFCTDHNVKEPVLAWSPTLATCGLDYYNSDLIPQWKNSLLMATLKNSRLYQMKLDASFTSVTNTNEYYTNKYGRMRDICISPDGKVYICTSNGSNDKIIQIGRK
;
A
#
# COMPACT_ATOMS: atom_id res chain seq x y z
N MET A 1 72.97 -60.10 -19.41
CA MET A 1 71.86 -61.07 -19.34
C MET A 1 70.83 -60.50 -18.38
N ASN A 2 69.84 -59.78 -18.90
CA ASN A 2 68.53 -59.57 -18.28
C ASN A 2 67.63 -58.90 -19.32
N MET A 3 66.82 -59.75 -19.96
CA MET A 3 65.69 -59.39 -20.79
C MET A 3 64.59 -58.81 -19.89
N MET A 4 64.01 -57.68 -20.26
CA MET A 4 62.63 -57.41 -19.89
C MET A 4 61.90 -56.79 -21.07
N LYS A 5 60.86 -57.51 -21.49
CA LYS A 5 60.10 -57.35 -22.72
C LYS A 5 59.11 -56.18 -22.60
N TYR A 6 58.95 -55.50 -23.71
CA TYR A 6 57.87 -54.56 -24.01
C TYR A 6 56.50 -55.22 -23.89
N SER A 7 55.54 -54.52 -23.30
CA SER A 7 54.11 -54.72 -23.58
C SER A 7 53.41 -53.37 -23.63
N THR A 8 53.19 -52.93 -24.86
CA THR A 8 52.23 -51.93 -25.30
C THR A 8 50.83 -52.31 -24.83
N LEU A 9 49.94 -51.37 -24.47
CA LEU A 9 48.70 -51.09 -25.23
C LEU A 9 47.67 -50.21 -24.46
N LEU A 10 47.15 -49.23 -25.23
CA LEU A 10 45.86 -48.52 -25.15
C LEU A 10 45.62 -47.46 -24.03
N LEU A 11 45.91 -46.19 -24.36
CA LEU A 11 45.20 -45.04 -23.80
C LEU A 11 43.88 -44.87 -24.57
N VAL A 12 42.74 -45.01 -23.88
CA VAL A 12 41.43 -44.60 -24.39
C VAL A 12 41.25 -43.10 -24.09
N LEU A 13 41.31 -42.24 -25.10
CA LEU A 13 40.88 -40.85 -24.99
C LEU A 13 39.35 -40.80 -25.05
N ALA A 14 38.70 -40.66 -23.90
CA ALA A 14 37.28 -40.33 -23.84
C ALA A 14 37.10 -38.82 -24.10
N ALA A 15 36.65 -38.46 -25.29
CA ALA A 15 36.23 -37.10 -25.61
C ALA A 15 34.91 -36.80 -24.89
N ILE A 16 34.99 -36.04 -23.79
CA ILE A 16 33.81 -35.51 -23.10
C ILE A 16 33.26 -34.36 -23.95
N PHE A 17 32.21 -34.64 -24.73
CA PHE A 17 31.40 -33.60 -25.36
C PHE A 17 30.57 -32.89 -24.29
N SER A 18 31.04 -31.72 -23.86
CA SER A 18 30.25 -30.80 -23.04
C SER A 18 29.09 -30.24 -23.88
N PHE A 19 27.90 -30.83 -23.73
CA PHE A 19 26.66 -30.21 -24.18
C PHE A 19 26.42 -28.94 -23.36
N SER A 20 26.87 -27.80 -23.88
CA SER A 20 26.48 -26.48 -23.38
C SER A 20 25.01 -26.28 -23.70
N ASN A 21 24.15 -26.67 -22.75
CA ASN A 21 22.72 -26.41 -22.82
C ASN A 21 22.51 -24.90 -22.61
N CYS A 22 22.48 -24.17 -23.72
CA CYS A 22 22.23 -22.73 -23.73
C CYS A 22 20.80 -22.51 -23.25
N LYS A 23 20.61 -22.28 -21.93
CA LYS A 23 19.36 -21.75 -21.39
C LYS A 23 19.16 -20.38 -22.04
N LYS A 24 18.35 -20.33 -23.09
CA LYS A 24 17.78 -19.08 -23.61
C LYS A 24 17.07 -18.43 -22.44
N SER A 25 17.68 -17.39 -21.87
CA SER A 25 16.99 -16.39 -21.06
C SER A 25 15.72 -16.02 -21.83
N GLN A 26 14.56 -16.24 -21.21
CA GLN A 26 13.34 -15.58 -21.63
C GLN A 26 13.62 -14.08 -21.52
N LYS A 27 13.98 -13.45 -22.64
CA LYS A 27 13.87 -12.01 -22.76
C LYS A 27 12.39 -11.72 -22.59
N ASN A 28 12.02 -11.06 -21.50
CA ASN A 28 10.75 -10.39 -21.38
C ASN A 28 10.58 -9.56 -22.66
N VAL A 29 9.62 -9.95 -23.50
CA VAL A 29 9.29 -9.18 -24.69
C VAL A 29 8.74 -7.86 -24.14
N GLU A 30 9.50 -6.78 -24.29
CA GLU A 30 9.02 -5.46 -23.92
C GLU A 30 7.71 -5.22 -24.66
N PRO A 31 6.65 -4.73 -23.97
CA PRO A 31 5.40 -4.38 -24.63
C PRO A 31 5.70 -3.46 -25.81
N THR A 32 5.06 -3.71 -26.96
CA THR A 32 5.08 -2.79 -28.09
C THR A 32 4.68 -1.40 -27.60
N GLY A 33 5.59 -0.43 -27.69
CA GLY A 33 5.37 0.94 -27.19
C GLY A 33 5.83 1.21 -25.75
N ALA A 34 6.58 0.31 -25.12
CA ALA A 34 7.27 0.61 -23.85
C ALA A 34 8.19 1.83 -24.01
N VAL A 35 8.20 2.69 -22.99
CA VAL A 35 9.02 3.91 -22.96
C VAL A 35 10.09 3.83 -21.88
N GLU A 36 11.25 4.44 -22.12
CA GLU A 36 12.23 4.64 -21.05
C GLU A 36 11.67 5.64 -20.04
N THR A 37 11.78 5.31 -18.75
CA THR A 37 11.38 6.19 -17.65
C THR A 37 12.59 6.95 -17.13
N LYS A 38 12.36 8.15 -16.58
CA LYS A 38 13.33 8.91 -15.80
C LYS A 38 12.75 9.21 -14.42
N ASP A 39 13.63 9.30 -13.45
CA ASP A 39 13.31 9.69 -12.08
C ASP A 39 14.07 10.93 -11.64
N SER A 40 13.46 11.71 -10.75
CA SER A 40 14.07 12.89 -10.15
C SER A 40 13.55 13.11 -8.74
N ILE A 41 14.45 13.48 -7.82
CA ILE A 41 14.07 13.89 -6.46
C ILE A 41 13.46 15.29 -6.54
N ILE A 42 12.22 15.44 -6.07
CA ILE A 42 11.51 16.72 -6.07
C ILE A 42 11.68 17.44 -4.73
N VAL A 43 11.63 16.68 -3.64
CA VAL A 43 11.88 17.17 -2.27
C VAL A 43 12.60 16.08 -1.47
N GLN A 44 13.42 16.50 -0.51
CA GLN A 44 14.20 15.64 0.37
C GLN A 44 14.26 16.23 1.79
N ASN A 45 15.02 15.62 2.70
CA ASN A 45 15.06 16.00 4.13
C ASN A 45 13.70 15.90 4.83
N LEU A 46 12.81 15.04 4.34
CA LEU A 46 11.55 14.71 5.01
C LEU A 46 11.79 13.76 6.17
N SER A 47 10.85 13.72 7.11
CA SER A 47 10.88 12.80 8.25
C SER A 47 9.64 11.91 8.24
N TYR A 48 9.81 10.66 7.78
CA TYR A 48 8.72 9.69 7.67
C TYR A 48 7.44 10.24 7.03
N PRO A 49 7.50 10.74 5.78
CA PRO A 49 6.28 11.03 5.03
C PRO A 49 5.45 9.75 4.92
N TRP A 50 4.16 9.81 5.23
CA TRP A 50 3.29 8.63 5.34
C TRP A 50 2.28 8.52 4.21
N GLU A 51 1.47 9.55 4.00
CA GLU A 51 0.57 9.68 2.85
C GLU A 51 1.13 10.70 1.88
N ILE A 52 1.03 10.43 0.57
CA ILE A 52 1.04 11.46 -0.46
C ILE A 52 -0.21 11.32 -1.33
N THR A 53 -0.86 12.43 -1.65
CA THR A 53 -1.99 12.44 -2.59
C THR A 53 -1.90 13.65 -3.51
N TRP A 54 -2.31 13.48 -4.77
CA TRP A 54 -2.34 14.60 -5.69
C TRP A 54 -3.57 15.47 -5.43
N GLY A 55 -3.33 16.72 -5.07
CA GLY A 55 -4.37 17.69 -4.78
C GLY A 55 -4.98 18.31 -6.05
N PRO A 56 -6.25 18.75 -5.98
CA PRO A 56 -6.90 19.44 -7.09
C PRO A 56 -6.30 20.83 -7.37
N ASP A 57 -5.46 21.34 -6.46
CA ASP A 57 -4.65 22.54 -6.64
C ASP A 57 -3.32 22.28 -7.38
N ASN A 58 -3.08 21.07 -7.86
CA ASN A 58 -1.82 20.61 -8.49
C ASN A 58 -0.61 20.60 -7.55
N TYR A 59 -0.86 20.45 -6.24
CA TYR A 59 0.17 20.18 -5.24
C TYR A 59 0.10 18.72 -4.79
N ILE A 60 1.20 18.20 -4.29
CA ILE A 60 1.19 16.93 -3.57
C ILE A 60 0.90 17.23 -2.11
N TRP A 61 -0.25 16.79 -1.61
CA TRP A 61 -0.59 16.86 -0.20
C TRP A 61 0.05 15.69 0.53
N MET A 62 0.55 15.93 1.74
CA MET A 62 1.39 14.97 2.44
C MET A 62 1.19 15.05 3.95
N THR A 63 1.25 13.89 4.59
CA THR A 63 1.41 13.75 6.04
C THR A 63 2.82 13.28 6.38
N GLU A 64 3.32 13.69 7.54
CA GLU A 64 4.50 13.10 8.16
C GLU A 64 4.15 12.58 9.54
N ARG A 65 4.67 11.40 9.89
CA ARG A 65 4.31 10.67 11.12
C ARG A 65 4.42 11.51 12.40
N GLY A 66 5.31 12.51 12.42
CA GLY A 66 5.48 13.44 13.53
C GLY A 66 4.33 14.43 13.74
N GLY A 67 3.23 14.37 12.97
CA GLY A 67 2.04 15.19 13.19
C GLY A 67 1.88 16.37 12.25
N ARG A 68 2.68 16.44 11.19
CA ARG A 68 2.62 17.53 10.22
C ARG A 68 1.77 17.16 9.01
N ILE A 69 1.00 18.13 8.54
CA ILE A 69 0.32 18.11 7.24
C ILE A 69 0.91 19.25 6.42
N SER A 70 1.36 18.93 5.21
CA SER A 70 2.02 19.87 4.30
C SER A 70 1.55 19.66 2.86
N ARG A 71 1.86 20.62 1.99
CA ARG A 71 1.77 20.46 0.54
C ARG A 71 3.10 20.75 -0.13
N VAL A 72 3.41 20.06 -1.21
CA VAL A 72 4.64 20.20 -1.98
C VAL A 72 4.28 20.62 -3.40
N ASN A 73 4.91 21.69 -3.88
CA ASN A 73 4.80 22.07 -5.28
C ASN A 73 5.67 21.10 -6.12
N PRO A 74 5.07 20.31 -7.03
CA PRO A 74 5.79 19.26 -7.73
C PRO A 74 6.81 19.77 -8.77
N VAL A 75 6.73 21.05 -9.15
CA VAL A 75 7.65 21.67 -10.12
C VAL A 75 8.87 22.26 -9.43
N THR A 76 8.65 22.95 -8.30
CA THR A 76 9.72 23.70 -7.60
C THR A 76 10.29 22.97 -6.41
N GLY A 77 9.62 21.92 -5.91
CA GLY A 77 9.99 21.22 -4.67
C GLY A 77 9.67 22.00 -3.40
N VAL A 78 9.06 23.19 -3.49
CA VAL A 78 8.72 24.02 -2.33
C VAL A 78 7.68 23.29 -1.46
N LEU A 79 8.07 22.99 -0.23
CA LEU A 79 7.21 22.43 0.81
C LEU A 79 6.59 23.56 1.63
N THR A 80 5.26 23.56 1.73
CA THR A 80 4.46 24.51 2.50
C THR A 80 3.76 23.77 3.64
N PRO A 81 4.16 23.98 4.90
CA PRO A 81 3.44 23.44 6.05
C PRO A 81 2.04 24.04 6.15
N LEU A 82 1.04 23.21 6.48
CA LEU A 82 -0.36 23.64 6.59
C LEU A 82 -0.87 23.55 8.02
N LEU A 83 -0.51 22.49 8.74
CA LEU A 83 -0.89 22.30 10.15
C LEU A 83 0.09 21.34 10.84
N SER A 84 0.38 21.61 12.10
CA SER A 84 1.00 20.66 13.03
C SER A 84 -0.01 20.34 14.13
N VAL A 85 -0.40 19.07 14.24
CA VAL A 85 -1.41 18.63 15.22
C VAL A 85 -0.69 18.19 16.49
N ALA A 86 -0.79 18.99 17.56
CA ALA A 86 -0.06 18.77 18.80
C ALA A 86 -0.45 17.48 19.55
N ASP A 87 -1.67 16.97 19.31
CA ASP A 87 -2.18 15.74 19.92
C ASP A 87 -1.57 14.47 19.32
N VAL A 88 -0.91 14.57 18.15
CA VAL A 88 -0.31 13.42 17.50
C VAL A 88 0.82 12.86 18.34
N GLN A 89 0.74 11.57 18.61
CA GLN A 89 1.80 10.80 19.24
C GLN A 89 2.38 9.82 18.23
N SER A 90 3.66 9.98 17.89
CA SER A 90 4.38 9.05 17.03
C SER A 90 5.11 8.00 17.87
N THR A 91 4.57 6.78 17.90
CA THR A 91 5.19 5.63 18.59
C THR A 91 5.13 4.39 17.70
N GLY A 92 6.25 3.66 17.59
CA GLY A 92 6.32 2.41 16.81
C GLY A 92 6.05 2.64 15.31
N GLU A 93 4.92 2.16 14.81
CA GLU A 93 4.38 2.38 13.46
C GLU A 93 3.38 3.55 13.37
N GLY A 94 2.86 4.03 14.51
CA GLY A 94 1.82 5.04 14.54
C GLY A 94 2.31 6.50 14.50
N GLY A 95 1.39 7.45 14.43
CA GLY A 95 1.66 8.88 14.27
C GLY A 95 0.55 9.55 13.47
N MET A 96 0.87 10.57 12.68
CA MET A 96 -0.01 11.07 11.62
C MET A 96 0.17 10.25 10.35
N LEU A 97 -0.92 9.65 9.85
CA LEU A 97 -0.87 8.58 8.86
C LEU A 97 -1.68 8.98 7.63
N GLY A 98 -2.77 8.29 7.30
CA GLY A 98 -3.53 8.53 6.08
C GLY A 98 -4.11 9.93 5.96
N LEU A 99 -4.26 10.37 4.72
CA LEU A 99 -4.91 11.63 4.34
C LEU A 99 -5.76 11.43 3.09
N ALA A 100 -6.95 12.03 3.08
CA ALA A 100 -7.80 12.09 1.89
C ALA A 100 -8.39 13.48 1.71
N LEU A 101 -8.58 13.89 0.46
CA LEU A 101 -9.18 15.18 0.11
C LEU A 101 -10.62 14.97 -0.34
N HIS A 102 -11.51 15.86 0.07
CA HIS A 102 -12.90 15.83 -0.40
C HIS A 102 -12.97 15.93 -1.94
N PRO A 103 -13.78 15.13 -2.64
CA PRO A 103 -13.80 15.09 -4.11
C PRO A 103 -14.24 16.42 -4.74
N ALA A 104 -15.14 17.14 -4.06
CA ALA A 104 -15.54 18.50 -4.43
C ALA A 104 -14.67 19.58 -3.76
N PHE A 105 -13.34 19.37 -3.64
CA PHE A 105 -12.45 20.22 -2.83
C PHE A 105 -12.54 21.72 -3.13
N ALA A 106 -12.78 22.10 -4.39
CA ALA A 106 -12.88 23.51 -4.79
C ALA A 106 -14.06 24.24 -4.13
N THR A 107 -15.14 23.53 -3.81
CA THR A 107 -16.35 24.09 -3.18
C THR A 107 -16.53 23.61 -1.73
N VAL A 108 -15.95 22.47 -1.37
CA VAL A 108 -15.95 21.86 -0.05
C VAL A 108 -14.51 21.48 0.29
N PRO A 109 -13.66 22.45 0.68
CA PRO A 109 -12.22 22.23 0.85
C PRO A 109 -11.93 21.49 2.16
N GLN A 110 -12.37 20.24 2.25
CA GLN A 110 -12.23 19.41 3.44
C GLN A 110 -11.09 18.39 3.29
N VAL A 111 -10.30 18.26 4.35
CA VAL A 111 -9.17 17.34 4.45
C VAL A 111 -9.43 16.37 5.59
N PHE A 112 -9.39 15.09 5.29
CA PHE A 112 -9.55 14.01 6.25
C PHE A 112 -8.17 13.46 6.58
N VAL A 113 -7.89 13.26 7.87
CA VAL A 113 -6.64 12.65 8.34
C VAL A 113 -6.92 11.65 9.44
N VAL A 114 -6.07 10.63 9.53
CA VAL A 114 -6.09 9.66 10.61
C VAL A 114 -4.77 9.70 11.35
N TYR A 115 -4.85 9.71 12.69
CA TYR A 115 -3.66 9.76 13.51
C TYR A 115 -3.84 9.08 14.86
N ASN A 116 -2.70 8.68 15.43
CA ASN A 116 -2.62 8.12 16.76
C ASN A 116 -2.27 9.18 17.81
N TYR A 117 -2.79 8.98 19.02
CA TYR A 117 -2.63 9.89 20.14
C TYR A 117 -2.67 9.13 21.48
N ASN A 118 -2.27 9.79 22.56
CA ASN A 118 -2.39 9.23 23.91
C ASN A 118 -3.67 9.74 24.56
N ALA A 119 -4.70 8.90 24.63
CA ALA A 119 -5.82 9.13 25.55
C ALA A 119 -5.38 8.66 26.95
N GLY A 120 -5.84 9.26 28.04
CA GLY A 120 -5.48 8.79 29.40
C GLY A 120 -5.71 7.29 29.67
N ALA A 121 -6.49 6.61 28.82
CA ALA A 121 -6.75 5.17 28.80
C ALA A 121 -5.83 4.33 27.87
N GLY A 122 -4.79 4.91 27.28
CA GLY A 122 -3.81 4.25 26.40
C GLY A 122 -3.65 4.89 25.02
N TYR A 123 -2.79 4.29 24.20
CA TYR A 123 -2.56 4.72 22.81
C TYR A 123 -3.78 4.39 21.95
N ARG A 124 -4.28 5.39 21.21
CA ARG A 124 -5.52 5.32 20.42
C ARG A 124 -5.33 5.88 19.03
N GLU A 125 -6.28 5.61 18.16
CA GLU A 125 -6.40 6.17 16.82
C GLU A 125 -7.74 6.91 16.66
N LYS A 126 -7.75 7.96 15.84
CA LYS A 126 -8.96 8.65 15.41
C LYS A 126 -8.84 9.21 14.00
N VAL A 127 -9.99 9.42 13.37
CA VAL A 127 -10.12 10.11 12.08
C VAL A 127 -10.74 11.47 12.31
N VAL A 128 -10.12 12.51 11.77
CA VAL A 128 -10.54 13.90 11.93
C VAL A 128 -10.59 14.57 10.56
N ARG A 129 -11.66 15.32 10.33
CA ARG A 129 -11.83 16.20 9.18
C ARG A 129 -11.49 17.63 9.58
N TYR A 130 -10.83 18.37 8.69
CA TYR A 130 -10.54 19.79 8.81
C TYR A 130 -11.08 20.54 7.59
N ASP A 131 -11.34 21.83 7.77
CA ASP A 131 -11.59 22.75 6.65
C ASP A 131 -10.29 23.44 6.26
N TYR A 132 -10.00 23.54 4.96
CA TYR A 132 -8.88 24.29 4.41
C TYR A 132 -9.33 25.68 3.98
N ASN A 133 -8.76 26.72 4.60
CA ASN A 133 -9.14 28.11 4.35
C ASN A 133 -8.30 28.80 3.26
N GLY A 134 -7.53 28.04 2.47
CA GLY A 134 -6.59 28.55 1.47
C GLY A 134 -5.17 28.79 2.00
N THR A 135 -4.96 28.74 3.32
CA THR A 135 -3.65 28.89 3.95
C THR A 135 -3.31 27.76 4.92
N THR A 136 -4.25 27.40 5.79
CA THR A 136 -4.06 26.40 6.87
C THR A 136 -5.33 25.55 7.05
N LEU A 137 -5.23 24.51 7.88
CA LEU A 137 -6.33 23.64 8.24
C LEU A 137 -6.93 24.08 9.58
N VAL A 138 -8.25 24.23 9.62
CA VAL A 138 -9.02 24.74 10.77
C VAL A 138 -10.23 23.84 11.04
N ASN A 139 -11.00 24.15 12.10
CA ASN A 139 -12.27 23.50 12.43
C ASN A 139 -12.20 21.95 12.48
N PRO A 140 -11.38 21.36 13.37
CA PRO A 140 -11.33 19.92 13.51
C PRO A 140 -12.71 19.34 13.87
N PHE A 141 -13.13 18.33 13.14
CA PHE A 141 -14.33 17.53 13.38
C PHE A 141 -13.96 16.04 13.42
N THR A 142 -14.19 15.40 14.56
CA THR A 142 -13.88 13.97 14.72
C THR A 142 -14.96 13.11 14.07
N ILE A 143 -14.54 12.23 13.15
CA ILE A 143 -15.39 11.27 12.44
C ILE A 143 -15.58 10.00 13.28
N ILE A 144 -14.49 9.45 13.78
CA ILE A 144 -14.45 8.30 14.68
C ILE A 144 -13.27 8.48 15.62
N ASP A 145 -13.44 8.05 16.88
CA ASP A 145 -12.45 8.17 17.94
C ASP A 145 -12.27 6.85 18.70
N ASN A 146 -11.25 6.79 19.55
CA ASN A 146 -10.98 5.75 20.53
C ASN A 146 -10.81 4.34 19.92
N ILE A 147 -10.40 4.26 18.66
CA ILE A 147 -9.95 3.01 18.04
C ILE A 147 -8.69 2.56 18.79
N GLN A 148 -8.57 1.27 19.12
CA GLN A 148 -7.39 0.78 19.81
C GLN A 148 -6.17 0.93 18.89
N ALA A 149 -5.07 1.47 19.41
CA ALA A 149 -3.81 1.55 18.69
C ALA A 149 -2.69 0.84 19.47
N ALA A 150 -1.63 0.47 18.78
CA ALA A 150 -0.45 -0.15 19.37
C ALA A 150 0.84 0.30 18.67
N ASN A 151 1.98 -0.16 19.18
CA ASN A 151 3.27 0.07 18.51
C ASN A 151 3.31 -0.49 17.09
N ILE A 152 2.45 -1.44 16.75
CA ILE A 152 2.32 -2.05 15.44
C ILE A 152 0.83 -2.18 15.08
N HIS A 153 0.54 -2.30 13.79
CA HIS A 153 -0.78 -2.67 13.26
C HIS A 153 -1.88 -1.64 13.55
N ASN A 154 -1.68 -0.41 13.11
CA ASN A 154 -2.71 0.64 13.18
C ASN A 154 -3.51 0.76 11.86
N GLY A 155 -3.01 0.21 10.74
CA GLY A 155 -3.64 0.36 9.42
C GLY A 155 -3.54 1.80 8.92
N SER A 156 -4.65 2.53 8.99
CA SER A 156 -4.74 4.00 8.87
C SER A 156 -4.65 4.57 7.45
N ARG A 157 -4.99 3.81 6.41
CA ARG A 157 -5.17 4.35 5.06
C ARG A 157 -6.56 4.95 4.93
N LEU A 158 -6.67 6.12 4.30
CA LEU A 158 -7.92 6.76 3.95
C LEU A 158 -8.12 6.75 2.45
N LEU A 159 -9.35 6.48 2.00
CA LEU A 159 -9.72 6.59 0.60
C LEU A 159 -11.13 7.15 0.50
N ILE A 160 -11.32 8.20 -0.28
CA ILE A 160 -12.66 8.67 -0.64
C ILE A 160 -13.01 8.18 -2.03
N ALA A 161 -14.14 7.51 -2.16
CA ALA A 161 -14.68 7.06 -3.43
C ALA A 161 -16.18 7.37 -3.51
N GLY A 162 -16.57 8.10 -4.55
CA GLY A 162 -17.89 8.71 -4.59
C GLY A 162 -18.09 9.65 -3.40
N ASP A 163 -19.11 9.37 -2.59
CA ASP A 163 -19.49 10.13 -1.40
C ASP A 163 -19.20 9.36 -0.09
N LYS A 164 -18.28 8.39 -0.13
CA LYS A 164 -17.93 7.52 1.00
C LYS A 164 -16.46 7.63 1.35
N LEU A 165 -16.17 7.64 2.65
CA LEU A 165 -14.85 7.53 3.23
C LEU A 165 -14.61 6.09 3.68
N PHE A 166 -13.58 5.46 3.13
CA PHE A 166 -13.06 4.16 3.56
C PHE A 166 -11.83 4.37 4.46
N ILE A 167 -11.74 3.59 5.53
CA ILE A 167 -10.68 3.69 6.54
C ILE A 167 -10.15 2.29 6.82
N THR A 168 -8.86 2.05 6.63
CA THR A 168 -8.25 0.80 7.11
C THR A 168 -7.91 0.93 8.58
N THR A 169 -8.07 -0.16 9.32
CA THR A 169 -7.66 -0.27 10.73
C THR A 169 -6.96 -1.61 10.92
N GLY A 170 -5.84 -1.60 11.66
CA GLY A 170 -5.17 -2.84 12.04
C GLY A 170 -5.75 -3.46 13.31
N ASP A 171 -5.29 -4.67 13.63
CA ASP A 171 -5.70 -5.41 14.82
C ASP A 171 -5.12 -4.87 16.14
N ALA A 172 -4.25 -3.85 16.07
CA ALA A 172 -3.55 -3.25 17.20
C ALA A 172 -2.83 -4.29 18.07
N ALA A 173 -2.16 -5.25 17.44
CA ALA A 173 -1.48 -6.39 18.07
C ALA A 173 -2.41 -7.27 18.93
N THR A 174 -3.72 -7.19 18.70
CA THR A 174 -4.74 -8.02 19.37
C THR A 174 -5.54 -8.76 18.29
N PRO A 175 -5.02 -9.88 17.76
CA PRO A 175 -5.56 -10.50 16.55
C PRO A 175 -7.05 -10.90 16.64
N SER A 176 -7.53 -11.26 17.83
CA SER A 176 -8.94 -11.60 18.06
C SER A 176 -9.91 -10.45 17.76
N LEU A 177 -9.45 -9.19 17.76
CA LEU A 177 -10.28 -8.04 17.40
C LEU A 177 -10.69 -8.05 15.93
N ALA A 178 -9.88 -8.64 15.04
CA ALA A 178 -10.17 -8.69 13.61
C ALA A 178 -11.46 -9.45 13.30
N GLN A 179 -11.73 -10.55 14.00
CA GLN A 179 -12.98 -11.34 13.90
C GLN A 179 -14.12 -10.77 14.75
N ASN A 180 -13.84 -9.95 15.75
CA ASN A 180 -14.89 -9.29 16.54
C ASN A 180 -15.53 -8.14 15.75
N ILE A 181 -16.73 -8.36 15.21
CA ILE A 181 -17.49 -7.37 14.43
C ILE A 181 -18.02 -6.17 15.25
N SER A 182 -17.96 -6.25 16.58
CA SER A 182 -18.29 -5.11 17.46
C SER A 182 -17.09 -4.19 17.69
N SER A 183 -15.89 -4.61 17.28
CA SER A 183 -14.66 -3.82 17.36
C SER A 183 -14.39 -3.10 16.04
N PRO A 184 -13.92 -1.84 16.06
CA PRO A 184 -13.48 -1.15 14.85
C PRO A 184 -12.11 -1.65 14.36
N ASN A 185 -11.36 -2.44 15.13
CA ASN A 185 -10.01 -2.90 14.79
C ASN A 185 -10.00 -4.11 13.85
N GLY A 186 -9.00 -4.19 12.97
CA GLY A 186 -8.87 -5.26 11.98
C GLY A 186 -10.01 -5.24 10.96
N LYS A 187 -10.38 -4.04 10.51
CA LYS A 187 -11.50 -3.75 9.61
C LYS A 187 -11.07 -2.85 8.46
N ILE A 188 -11.84 -2.88 7.37
CA ILE A 188 -12.04 -1.69 6.55
C ILE A 188 -13.40 -1.12 6.96
N LEU A 189 -13.41 0.14 7.39
CA LEU A 189 -14.61 0.88 7.77
C LEU A 189 -15.11 1.71 6.59
N ARG A 190 -16.40 2.05 6.57
CA ARG A 190 -17.03 2.94 5.58
C ARG A 190 -17.98 3.92 6.26
N PHE A 191 -17.75 5.21 6.02
CA PHE A 191 -18.53 6.34 6.53
C PHE A 191 -19.05 7.22 5.39
N ASN A 192 -20.09 8.00 5.65
CA ASN A 192 -20.39 9.20 4.85
C ASN A 192 -19.36 10.29 5.18
N LEU A 193 -19.17 11.26 4.27
CA LEU A 193 -18.19 12.34 4.45
C LEU A 193 -18.54 13.31 5.61
N ASP A 194 -19.79 13.28 6.08
CA ASP A 194 -20.24 14.00 7.27
C ASP A 194 -19.95 13.26 8.59
N GLY A 195 -19.43 12.03 8.51
CA GLY A 195 -19.12 11.17 9.66
C GLY A 195 -20.25 10.27 10.11
N SER A 196 -21.42 10.31 9.46
CA SER A 196 -22.50 9.36 9.74
C SER A 196 -22.21 7.98 9.15
N ILE A 197 -22.78 6.93 9.75
CA ILE A 197 -22.68 5.56 9.24
C ILE A 197 -23.70 5.36 8.12
N PRO A 198 -23.29 4.93 6.91
CA PRO A 198 -24.22 4.66 5.82
C PRO A 198 -25.24 3.57 6.17
N ALA A 199 -26.52 3.82 5.86
CA ALA A 199 -27.61 2.87 6.12
C ALA A 199 -27.48 1.57 5.30
N ASP A 200 -26.74 1.60 4.19
CA ASP A 200 -26.46 0.44 3.35
C ASP A 200 -25.14 -0.27 3.72
N ASN A 201 -24.56 -0.02 4.90
CA ASN A 201 -23.47 -0.86 5.42
C ASN A 201 -23.96 -2.32 5.63
N PRO A 202 -23.05 -3.32 5.67
CA PRO A 202 -23.42 -4.73 5.89
C PRO A 202 -24.27 -4.97 7.14
N VAL A 203 -24.00 -4.21 8.21
CA VAL A 203 -24.76 -4.26 9.46
C VAL A 203 -25.21 -2.85 9.83
N ALA A 204 -26.49 -2.73 10.20
CA ALA A 204 -27.09 -1.46 10.57
C ALA A 204 -26.34 -0.82 11.76
N ASN A 205 -26.11 0.49 11.67
CA ASN A 205 -25.40 1.29 12.68
C ASN A 205 -23.98 0.79 13.01
N ASN A 206 -23.36 0.02 12.12
CA ASN A 206 -21.98 -0.44 12.28
C ASN A 206 -21.13 0.09 11.11
N PRO A 207 -19.98 0.73 11.39
CA PRO A 207 -19.15 1.30 10.33
C PRO A 207 -18.35 0.27 9.53
N TYR A 208 -18.25 -1.00 9.95
CA TYR A 208 -17.42 -1.95 9.16
C TYR A 208 -18.02 -2.19 7.77
N TRP A 209 -17.14 -2.22 6.78
CA TRP A 209 -17.41 -2.68 5.42
C TRP A 209 -16.97 -4.13 5.24
N THR A 210 -15.80 -4.46 5.78
CA THR A 210 -15.21 -5.81 5.82
C THR A 210 -14.46 -6.02 7.14
N TRP A 211 -14.15 -7.27 7.48
CA TRP A 211 -13.44 -7.65 8.70
C TRP A 211 -12.45 -8.79 8.46
N GLY A 212 -11.70 -9.16 9.50
CA GLY A 212 -10.69 -10.20 9.41
C GLY A 212 -9.41 -9.70 8.77
N HIS A 213 -9.02 -8.47 9.09
CA HIS A 213 -7.76 -7.87 8.63
C HIS A 213 -6.74 -7.77 9.77
N ARG A 214 -5.47 -7.96 9.44
CA ARG A 214 -4.29 -7.79 10.30
C ARG A 214 -3.79 -6.35 10.32
N ASN A 215 -3.29 -5.85 9.19
CA ASN A 215 -2.72 -4.50 9.07
C ASN A 215 -2.75 -3.97 7.63
N PRO A 216 -3.93 -3.60 7.10
CA PRO A 216 -4.05 -3.07 5.74
C PRO A 216 -3.48 -1.66 5.63
N GLN A 217 -2.58 -1.43 4.67
CA GLN A 217 -1.74 -0.22 4.57
C GLN A 217 -1.95 0.57 3.27
N GLY A 218 -2.65 0.01 2.29
CA GLY A 218 -2.99 0.66 1.02
C GLY A 218 -4.42 0.36 0.60
N LEU A 219 -5.07 1.31 -0.05
CA LEU A 219 -6.41 1.18 -0.63
C LEU A 219 -6.46 1.95 -1.94
N VAL A 220 -7.07 1.36 -2.97
CA VAL A 220 -7.30 2.06 -4.24
C VAL A 220 -8.49 1.48 -4.98
N PHE A 221 -9.21 2.31 -5.72
CA PHE A 221 -10.18 1.84 -6.71
C PHE A 221 -9.54 1.71 -8.09
N ALA A 222 -9.71 0.56 -8.74
CA ALA A 222 -9.50 0.43 -10.18
C ALA A 222 -10.79 -0.10 -10.82
N ASN A 223 -11.36 0.66 -11.75
CA ASN A 223 -12.59 0.30 -12.46
C ASN A 223 -13.74 -0.15 -11.52
N ASN A 224 -14.03 0.64 -10.48
CA ASN A 224 -15.03 0.36 -9.44
C ASN A 224 -14.77 -0.88 -8.56
N ILE A 225 -13.60 -1.50 -8.66
CA ILE A 225 -13.14 -2.56 -7.75
C ILE A 225 -12.20 -1.95 -6.72
N LEU A 226 -12.51 -2.14 -5.44
CA LEU A 226 -11.66 -1.71 -4.33
C LEU A 226 -10.60 -2.77 -4.06
N TYR A 227 -9.33 -2.36 -4.04
CA TYR A 227 -8.22 -3.21 -3.66
C TYR A 227 -7.61 -2.75 -2.34
N SER A 228 -7.03 -3.70 -1.61
CA SER A 228 -6.24 -3.44 -0.40
C SER A 228 -4.90 -4.15 -0.49
N SER A 229 -3.86 -3.55 0.06
CA SER A 229 -2.58 -4.20 0.36
C SER A 229 -2.43 -4.38 1.85
N GLU A 230 -1.92 -5.53 2.27
CA GLU A 230 -1.91 -5.91 3.67
C GLU A 230 -0.65 -6.66 4.09
N HIS A 231 -0.18 -6.40 5.33
CA HIS A 231 0.95 -7.12 5.93
C HIS A 231 0.49 -8.41 6.62
N GLY A 232 1.12 -9.54 6.30
CA GLY A 232 0.93 -10.80 7.01
C GLY A 232 1.88 -11.03 8.21
N PRO A 233 1.75 -12.15 8.95
CA PRO A 233 2.46 -12.42 10.21
C PRO A 233 3.90 -12.94 10.04
N GLY A 234 4.66 -12.38 9.10
CA GLY A 234 6.04 -12.81 8.75
C GLY A 234 6.14 -13.52 7.40
N ASP A 235 5.01 -14.02 6.93
CA ASP A 235 4.71 -14.49 5.58
C ASP A 235 3.38 -13.87 5.10
N ASN A 236 2.91 -14.25 3.92
CA ASN A 236 1.59 -13.91 3.38
C ASN A 236 1.21 -12.43 3.47
N ASP A 237 2.07 -11.55 2.94
CA ASP A 237 1.56 -10.22 2.55
C ASP A 237 0.58 -10.39 1.39
N GLU A 238 -0.45 -9.56 1.32
CA GLU A 238 -1.58 -9.78 0.41
C GLU A 238 -1.92 -8.58 -0.46
N ILE A 239 -2.48 -8.88 -1.65
CA ILE A 239 -3.39 -7.99 -2.36
C ILE A 239 -4.79 -8.61 -2.35
N ASN A 240 -5.75 -7.85 -1.86
CA ASN A 240 -7.13 -8.27 -1.69
C ASN A 240 -8.05 -7.45 -2.59
N ILE A 241 -9.07 -8.10 -3.18
CA ILE A 241 -10.26 -7.41 -3.69
C ILE A 241 -11.26 -7.29 -2.53
N ILE A 242 -11.65 -6.06 -2.21
CA ILE A 242 -12.50 -5.71 -1.08
C ILE A 242 -13.97 -5.73 -1.48
N GLU A 243 -14.73 -6.66 -0.89
CA GLU A 243 -16.14 -6.89 -1.18
C GLU A 243 -16.99 -6.68 0.07
N LYS A 244 -18.13 -6.01 -0.09
CA LYS A 244 -19.08 -5.72 0.99
C LYS A 244 -19.38 -6.96 1.83
N GLY A 245 -19.16 -6.86 3.15
CA GLY A 245 -19.57 -7.89 4.11
C GLY A 245 -18.79 -9.19 4.02
N ARG A 246 -17.57 -9.18 3.46
CA ARG A 246 -16.67 -10.34 3.44
C ARG A 246 -15.71 -10.33 4.63
N ASN A 247 -15.33 -11.54 5.02
CA ASN A 247 -14.27 -11.85 5.98
C ASN A 247 -12.95 -12.08 5.23
N TYR A 248 -11.85 -11.51 5.70
CA TYR A 248 -10.50 -11.72 5.14
C TYR A 248 -9.65 -12.68 5.98
N GLY A 249 -10.29 -13.38 6.93
CA GLY A 249 -9.77 -14.60 7.53
C GLY A 249 -8.82 -14.40 8.72
N TRP A 250 -8.07 -13.29 8.81
CA TRP A 250 -7.15 -13.07 9.93
C TRP A 250 -7.89 -13.09 11.29
N PRO A 251 -7.36 -13.78 12.32
CA PRO A 251 -6.10 -14.53 12.38
C PRO A 251 -6.23 -16.03 12.15
N ASN A 252 -7.39 -16.48 11.68
CA ASN A 252 -7.68 -17.90 11.50
C ASN A 252 -7.21 -18.44 10.14
N VAL A 253 -7.01 -17.55 9.17
CA VAL A 253 -6.51 -17.86 7.83
C VAL A 253 -5.39 -16.88 7.50
N HIS A 254 -4.28 -17.38 6.96
CA HIS A 254 -3.15 -16.56 6.53
C HIS A 254 -2.91 -16.75 5.02
N GLY A 255 -3.23 -15.76 4.18
CA GLY A 255 -3.12 -15.92 2.74
C GLY A 255 -4.28 -16.74 2.14
N PRO A 256 -4.00 -17.57 1.12
CA PRO A 256 -5.01 -18.46 0.50
C PRO A 256 -5.61 -19.46 1.49
N CYS A 257 -6.80 -19.97 1.17
CA CYS A 257 -7.50 -20.98 1.96
C CYS A 257 -6.90 -22.37 1.76
N ASP A 258 -5.74 -22.61 2.36
CA ASP A 258 -5.05 -23.88 2.35
C ASP A 258 -5.47 -24.79 3.52
N LEU A 259 -5.02 -26.05 3.52
CA LEU A 259 -5.27 -26.94 4.66
C LEU A 259 -4.35 -26.54 5.83
N PRO A 260 -4.86 -26.46 7.08
CA PRO A 260 -6.15 -26.96 7.56
C PRO A 260 -7.30 -25.91 7.61
N GLU A 261 -7.15 -24.76 6.98
CA GLU A 261 -8.01 -23.56 7.15
C GLU A 261 -9.27 -23.58 6.26
N ARG A 262 -9.38 -24.51 5.30
CA ARG A 262 -10.49 -24.60 4.33
C ARG A 262 -11.88 -24.66 4.95
N ASP A 263 -12.05 -25.41 6.03
CA ASP A 263 -13.34 -25.55 6.71
C ASP A 263 -13.74 -24.20 7.32
N PHE A 264 -12.80 -23.52 8.00
CA PHE A 264 -13.02 -22.18 8.51
C PHE A 264 -13.36 -21.21 7.37
N CYS A 265 -12.64 -21.26 6.25
CA CYS A 265 -12.92 -20.39 5.11
C CYS A 265 -14.35 -20.55 4.58
N THR A 266 -14.81 -21.80 4.48
CA THR A 266 -16.16 -22.13 4.00
C THR A 266 -17.22 -21.66 5.00
N ASP A 267 -17.03 -21.96 6.28
CA ASP A 267 -18.00 -21.67 7.35
C ASP A 267 -18.10 -20.17 7.66
N HIS A 268 -17.02 -19.41 7.45
CA HIS A 268 -16.94 -17.99 7.78
C HIS A 268 -16.91 -17.05 6.58
N ASN A 269 -17.27 -17.55 5.39
CA ASN A 269 -17.38 -16.76 4.15
C ASN A 269 -16.10 -15.96 3.83
N VAL A 270 -14.94 -16.59 4.02
CA VAL A 270 -13.63 -15.96 3.81
C VAL A 270 -13.44 -15.64 2.33
N LYS A 271 -12.86 -14.48 2.05
CA LYS A 271 -12.44 -14.05 0.72
C LYS A 271 -10.92 -14.21 0.64
N GLU A 272 -10.47 -15.02 -0.30
CA GLU A 272 -9.03 -15.23 -0.54
C GLU A 272 -8.39 -14.00 -1.20
N PRO A 273 -7.08 -13.79 -0.96
CA PRO A 273 -6.32 -12.75 -1.65
C PRO A 273 -6.15 -13.08 -3.14
N VAL A 274 -6.04 -12.05 -3.97
CA VAL A 274 -5.69 -12.18 -5.39
C VAL A 274 -4.22 -12.55 -5.56
N LEU A 275 -3.37 -12.05 -4.67
CA LEU A 275 -1.94 -12.36 -4.61
C LEU A 275 -1.50 -12.46 -3.16
N ALA A 276 -0.59 -13.40 -2.88
CA ALA A 276 0.08 -13.51 -1.60
C ALA A 276 1.60 -13.67 -1.80
N TRP A 277 2.40 -13.14 -0.88
CA TRP A 277 3.87 -13.25 -0.90
C TRP A 277 4.43 -13.76 0.41
N SER A 278 5.33 -14.74 0.28
CA SER A 278 6.08 -15.32 1.40
C SER A 278 7.57 -15.40 1.02
N PRO A 279 8.48 -14.78 1.79
CA PRO A 279 8.26 -14.00 3.02
C PRO A 279 7.62 -12.62 2.76
N THR A 280 7.21 -11.93 3.83
CA THR A 280 6.60 -10.57 3.75
C THR A 280 7.49 -9.58 2.97
N LEU A 281 6.87 -8.79 2.10
CA LEU A 281 7.45 -7.64 1.41
C LEU A 281 7.38 -6.34 2.24
N ALA A 282 6.50 -6.32 3.24
CA ALA A 282 5.91 -5.16 3.90
C ALA A 282 5.28 -4.18 2.89
N THR A 283 4.17 -4.61 2.27
CA THR A 283 3.36 -3.86 1.30
C THR A 283 2.77 -2.56 1.87
N CYS A 284 2.55 -1.52 1.07
CA CYS A 284 2.01 -0.26 1.59
C CYS A 284 1.17 0.46 0.54
N GLY A 285 1.43 1.73 0.23
CA GLY A 285 0.63 2.51 -0.71
C GLY A 285 0.34 1.78 -2.01
N LEU A 286 -0.91 1.86 -2.44
CA LEU A 286 -1.42 1.38 -3.72
C LEU A 286 -1.95 2.55 -4.52
N ASP A 287 -1.66 2.57 -5.82
CA ASP A 287 -2.32 3.46 -6.77
C ASP A 287 -2.64 2.74 -8.09
N TYR A 288 -3.65 3.19 -8.83
CA TYR A 288 -4.07 2.59 -10.09
C TYR A 288 -3.58 3.42 -11.27
N TYR A 289 -2.69 2.83 -12.07
CA TYR A 289 -2.11 3.48 -13.23
C TYR A 289 -2.87 3.13 -14.51
N ASN A 290 -3.45 4.15 -15.15
CA ASN A 290 -4.14 4.00 -16.44
C ASN A 290 -3.83 5.13 -17.45
N SER A 291 -2.67 5.77 -17.31
CA SER A 291 -2.21 6.81 -18.24
C SER A 291 -1.43 6.23 -19.42
N ASP A 292 -1.39 6.97 -20.52
CA ASP A 292 -0.56 6.70 -21.70
C ASP A 292 0.86 7.27 -21.58
N LEU A 293 1.18 8.01 -20.50
CA LEU A 293 2.53 8.56 -20.31
C LEU A 293 3.60 7.47 -20.20
N ILE A 294 3.29 6.38 -19.47
CA ILE A 294 4.11 5.17 -19.33
C ILE A 294 3.26 3.97 -19.78
N PRO A 295 3.14 3.70 -21.10
CA PRO A 295 2.18 2.74 -21.64
C PRO A 295 2.30 1.32 -21.07
N GLN A 296 3.52 0.88 -20.75
CA GLN A 296 3.75 -0.43 -20.16
C GLN A 296 3.13 -0.60 -18.76
N TRP A 297 2.82 0.50 -18.06
CA TRP A 297 2.17 0.48 -16.75
C TRP A 297 0.65 0.63 -16.83
N LYS A 298 0.09 0.95 -17.99
CA LYS A 298 -1.37 1.13 -18.15
C LYS A 298 -2.12 -0.11 -17.68
N ASN A 299 -3.28 0.08 -17.05
CA ASN A 299 -4.09 -0.97 -16.44
C ASN A 299 -3.34 -1.80 -15.38
N SER A 300 -2.70 -1.12 -14.43
CA SER A 300 -1.95 -1.80 -13.37
C SER A 300 -2.16 -1.18 -12.01
N LEU A 301 -2.08 -2.01 -10.98
CA LEU A 301 -1.84 -1.53 -9.63
C LEU A 301 -0.34 -1.28 -9.46
N LEU A 302 0.02 -0.13 -8.91
CA LEU A 302 1.37 0.19 -8.47
C LEU A 302 1.41 0.06 -6.95
N MET A 303 2.44 -0.60 -6.42
CA MET A 303 2.55 -0.86 -4.99
C MET A 303 3.95 -0.53 -4.47
N ALA A 304 4.01 0.31 -3.45
CA ALA A 304 5.24 0.57 -2.72
C ALA A 304 5.51 -0.56 -1.71
N THR A 305 6.78 -0.83 -1.43
CA THR A 305 7.16 -1.79 -0.39
C THR A 305 8.22 -1.22 0.54
N LEU A 306 8.04 -1.51 1.83
CA LEU A 306 8.92 -1.08 2.89
C LEU A 306 10.13 -2.01 3.01
N LYS A 307 9.93 -3.25 3.44
CA LYS A 307 11.04 -4.21 3.69
C LYS A 307 11.73 -4.59 2.39
N ASN A 308 10.96 -4.82 1.33
CA ASN A 308 11.49 -5.27 0.05
C ASN A 308 12.05 -4.14 -0.84
N SER A 309 11.84 -2.87 -0.44
CA SER A 309 12.52 -1.67 -0.96
C SER A 309 12.45 -1.52 -2.49
N ARG A 310 11.26 -1.70 -3.06
CA ARG A 310 11.02 -1.55 -4.50
C ARG A 310 9.57 -1.18 -4.82
N LEU A 311 9.36 -0.73 -6.05
CA LEU A 311 8.05 -0.52 -6.64
C LEU A 311 7.62 -1.77 -7.39
N TYR A 312 6.43 -2.27 -7.11
CA TYR A 312 5.78 -3.33 -7.87
C TYR A 312 4.77 -2.74 -8.86
N GLN A 313 4.74 -3.26 -10.08
CA GLN A 313 3.69 -3.01 -11.06
C GLN A 313 2.97 -4.34 -11.33
N MET A 314 1.68 -4.38 -11.03
CA MET A 314 0.83 -5.57 -11.13
C MET A 314 -0.21 -5.35 -12.23
N LYS A 315 -0.02 -6.00 -13.37
CA LYS A 315 -0.88 -5.87 -14.55
C LYS A 315 -2.21 -6.56 -14.31
N LEU A 316 -3.29 -5.81 -14.32
CA LEU A 316 -4.64 -6.36 -14.17
C LEU A 316 -5.10 -7.02 -15.47
N ASP A 317 -5.88 -8.09 -15.34
CA ASP A 317 -6.64 -8.68 -16.45
C ASP A 317 -7.76 -7.73 -16.94
N ALA A 318 -8.48 -8.14 -17.98
CA ALA A 318 -9.54 -7.32 -18.57
C ALA A 318 -10.76 -7.17 -17.64
N SER A 319 -10.98 -8.13 -16.73
CA SER A 319 -12.08 -8.10 -15.74
C SER A 319 -11.70 -7.41 -14.44
N PHE A 320 -10.43 -7.00 -14.26
CA PHE A 320 -9.91 -6.41 -13.03
C PHE A 320 -10.01 -7.37 -11.82
N THR A 321 -10.07 -8.68 -12.05
CA THR A 321 -10.25 -9.66 -10.97
C THR A 321 -8.99 -10.47 -10.69
N SER A 322 -7.98 -10.37 -11.54
CA SER A 322 -6.70 -11.07 -11.35
C SER A 322 -5.51 -10.25 -11.84
N VAL A 323 -4.32 -10.64 -11.39
CA VAL A 323 -3.05 -10.07 -11.86
C VAL A 323 -2.40 -11.06 -12.84
N THR A 324 -2.17 -10.59 -14.07
CA THR A 324 -1.60 -11.39 -15.16
C THR A 324 -0.09 -11.38 -15.20
N ASN A 325 0.53 -10.32 -14.69
CA ASN A 325 1.98 -10.18 -14.65
C ASN A 325 2.39 -9.20 -13.55
N THR A 326 3.53 -9.46 -12.92
CA THR A 326 4.12 -8.58 -11.91
C THR A 326 5.55 -8.23 -12.32
N ASN A 327 5.83 -6.93 -12.43
CA ASN A 327 7.16 -6.41 -12.69
C ASN A 327 7.67 -5.61 -11.48
N GLU A 328 8.99 -5.56 -11.34
CA GLU A 328 9.66 -4.85 -10.26
C GLU A 328 10.49 -3.69 -10.82
N TYR A 329 10.42 -2.54 -10.17
CA TYR A 329 11.13 -1.33 -10.53
C TYR A 329 11.83 -0.74 -9.32
N TYR A 330 12.92 0.00 -9.58
CA TYR A 330 13.65 0.76 -8.55
C TYR A 330 14.17 -0.07 -7.37
N THR A 331 14.47 -1.35 -7.60
CA THR A 331 14.95 -2.29 -6.58
C THR A 331 16.14 -1.75 -5.82
N ASN A 332 15.97 -1.56 -4.50
CA ASN A 332 16.94 -1.02 -3.56
C ASN A 332 17.48 0.39 -3.90
N LYS A 333 16.91 1.09 -4.89
CA LYS A 333 17.45 2.38 -5.35
C LYS A 333 17.26 3.50 -4.31
N TYR A 334 16.10 3.54 -3.67
CA TYR A 334 15.74 4.58 -2.69
C TYR A 334 15.50 4.04 -1.27
N GLY A 335 15.72 2.74 -1.06
CA GLY A 335 15.38 2.06 0.19
C GLY A 335 13.87 1.85 0.33
N ARG A 336 13.36 2.02 1.55
CA ARG A 336 11.97 1.74 1.91
C ARG A 336 11.06 2.75 1.21
N MET A 337 10.08 2.27 0.45
CA MET A 337 9.04 3.09 -0.18
C MET A 337 7.75 2.95 0.62
N ARG A 338 7.01 4.04 0.81
CA ARG A 338 5.83 4.08 1.67
C ARG A 338 4.54 4.33 0.90
N ASP A 339 4.55 5.29 -0.01
CA ASP A 339 3.32 5.67 -0.68
C ASP A 339 3.52 6.20 -2.09
N ILE A 340 2.44 6.19 -2.87
CA ILE A 340 2.41 6.51 -4.29
C ILE A 340 1.25 7.48 -4.54
N CYS A 341 1.46 8.50 -5.36
CA CYS A 341 0.35 9.22 -5.99
C CYS A 341 0.63 9.49 -7.47
N ILE A 342 -0.44 9.54 -8.26
CA ILE A 342 -0.37 9.80 -9.70
C ILE A 342 -1.01 11.16 -10.01
N SER A 343 -0.29 11.99 -10.75
CA SER A 343 -0.81 13.26 -11.25
C SER A 343 -1.72 13.08 -12.48
N PRO A 344 -2.58 14.06 -12.82
CA PRO A 344 -3.47 13.97 -13.99
C PRO A 344 -2.75 13.78 -15.32
N ASP A 345 -1.47 14.20 -15.43
CA ASP A 345 -0.66 14.01 -16.64
C ASP A 345 0.00 12.62 -16.72
N GLY A 346 -0.17 11.79 -15.69
CA GLY A 346 0.35 10.43 -15.62
C GLY A 346 1.76 10.31 -15.05
N LYS A 347 2.37 11.37 -14.51
CA LYS A 347 3.59 11.23 -13.70
C LYS A 347 3.25 10.57 -12.38
N VAL A 348 4.15 9.69 -11.93
CA VAL A 348 4.03 8.95 -10.68
C VAL A 348 4.97 9.56 -9.65
N TYR A 349 4.51 9.70 -8.42
CA TYR A 349 5.30 10.18 -7.30
C TYR A 349 5.37 9.12 -6.23
N ILE A 350 6.52 8.96 -5.59
CA ILE A 350 6.73 7.98 -4.52
C ILE A 350 7.37 8.68 -3.33
N CYS A 351 6.86 8.46 -2.12
CA CYS A 351 7.55 8.85 -0.89
C CYS A 351 8.33 7.70 -0.25
N THR A 352 9.50 8.00 0.33
CA THR A 352 10.32 7.01 1.06
C THR A 352 10.06 7.02 2.57
N SER A 353 10.44 5.96 3.27
CA SER A 353 10.29 5.82 4.73
C SER A 353 11.51 5.17 5.39
N ASN A 354 12.69 5.72 5.11
CA ASN A 354 13.99 5.33 5.66
C ASN A 354 14.25 5.90 7.06
N GLY A 355 13.52 6.94 7.45
CA GLY A 355 13.55 7.54 8.80
C GLY A 355 14.45 8.73 8.99
N SER A 356 15.28 9.04 8.01
CA SER A 356 15.90 10.34 7.87
C SER A 356 16.19 10.60 6.39
N ASN A 357 16.20 11.88 6.01
CA ASN A 357 16.36 12.30 4.61
C ASN A 357 15.43 11.55 3.65
N ASP A 358 14.17 11.40 4.07
CA ASP A 358 13.14 10.85 3.20
C ASP A 358 12.81 11.83 2.08
N LYS A 359 12.29 11.29 0.98
CA LYS A 359 12.20 11.98 -0.30
C LYS A 359 10.83 11.77 -0.93
N ILE A 360 10.43 12.71 -1.79
CA ILE A 360 9.44 12.45 -2.83
C ILE A 360 10.19 12.39 -4.17
N ILE A 361 10.04 11.27 -4.86
CA ILE A 361 10.63 11.00 -6.17
C ILE A 361 9.53 11.09 -7.21
N GLN A 362 9.75 11.86 -8.27
CA GLN A 362 8.92 11.84 -9.46
C GLN A 362 9.47 10.83 -10.46
N ILE A 363 8.57 10.11 -11.13
CA ILE A 363 8.83 9.20 -12.24
C ILE A 363 7.98 9.65 -13.44
N GLY A 364 8.62 9.77 -14.59
CA GLY A 364 7.93 10.10 -15.84
C GLY A 364 8.62 9.49 -17.04
N ARG A 365 8.10 9.75 -18.23
CA ARG A 365 8.75 9.40 -19.49
C ARG A 365 10.03 10.23 -19.67
N LYS A 366 11.10 9.58 -20.15
CA LYS A 366 12.39 10.23 -20.39
C LYS A 366 12.29 11.34 -21.42
#